data_AF-V8PC17-F1
#
_entry.id   AF-V8PC17-F1
#
_cell.length_a   1.000
_cell.length_b   1.000
_cell.length_c   1.000
_cell.angle_alpha   90.00
_cell.angle_beta   90.00
_cell.angle_gamma   90.00
#
_symmetry.space_group_name_H-M   'P 1'
#
loop_
_entity.id
_entity.type
_entity.pdbx_description
1 polymer ?
#
loop_
_entity_poly.entity_id
_entity_poly.type
_entity_poly.pdbx_seq_one_letter_code
_entity_poly.pdbx_strand_id
1 'polypeptide(L)'
;PNLRRPLREKEELRQLNNRLATYIQRVRALEAAKAALPLRLGRCEEDSSRDLGSLRSSYERELAKARQALERRALQEAALQAAADSLREEHRQLLARNTKKEHELSSAVARARDLDARLNSSEAELATALHTQQNLEKELQESKDQTTSLKELLKSSRNELHNEKLKRAELENQVKSFREQVAFLKSFHENELKNKKQLYESRIQGIVSGRRQEYEAKLMNSLQELRKEHEQQIKEYKDQVEQNFQAKVENALLYAEKKHDFATSVQEELKKTKLKVDDLVSQNAELQARIKELETKIKERHRVIDTERDSSKRQLAAKNREMAEMQQQMQSQLDEYEHLLKLSQFSSESGEAERRSGGRWTTISHGHRLFLQGRKRKRALAKKQAHSLSFKVVQRASSSGSISIEDIDMEGKFIKIKNNSD
;
A
#
# COMPACT_ATOMS: atom_id res chain seq x y z
N PRO A 1 -11.85 48.69 271.84
CA PRO A 1 -13.28 49.00 272.08
C PRO A 1 -13.64 50.47 271.72
N ASN A 2 -14.46 50.83 270.72
CA ASN A 2 -15.17 50.11 269.63
C ASN A 2 -15.42 51.18 268.51
N LEU A 3 -14.51 51.62 267.63
CA LEU A 3 -13.43 51.03 266.82
C LEU A 3 -13.86 50.29 265.52
N ARG A 4 -13.33 50.80 264.37
CA ARG A 4 -13.03 50.11 263.10
C ARG A 4 -14.13 49.73 262.07
N ARG A 5 -15.33 50.32 262.03
CA ARG A 5 -16.24 50.21 260.86
C ARG A 5 -16.15 51.31 259.78
N PRO A 6 -16.18 52.63 260.07
CA PRO A 6 -16.48 53.67 259.05
C PRO A 6 -15.39 53.94 257.99
N LEU A 7 -14.29 53.19 257.99
CA LEU A 7 -13.28 53.22 256.92
C LEU A 7 -13.43 52.05 255.95
N ARG A 8 -13.69 50.82 256.45
CA ARG A 8 -13.81 49.61 255.61
C ARG A 8 -14.94 49.73 254.60
N GLU A 9 -16.14 50.12 255.04
CA GLU A 9 -17.31 50.31 254.18
C GLU A 9 -17.02 51.33 253.05
N LYS A 10 -16.18 52.34 253.31
CA LYS A 10 -15.80 53.38 252.35
C LYS A 10 -14.73 52.90 251.34
N GLU A 11 -13.88 51.96 251.74
CA GLU A 11 -12.90 51.30 250.87
C GLU A 11 -13.55 50.17 250.05
N GLU A 12 -14.48 49.42 250.64
CA GLU A 12 -15.32 48.42 249.96
C GLU A 12 -16.21 49.09 248.90
N LEU A 13 -16.84 50.23 249.20
CA LEU A 13 -17.55 51.04 248.20
C LEU A 13 -16.62 51.57 247.09
N ARG A 14 -15.38 51.95 247.40
CA ARG A 14 -14.38 52.33 246.38
C ARG A 14 -13.97 51.14 245.50
N GLN A 15 -13.74 49.96 246.06
CA GLN A 15 -13.44 48.75 245.29
C GLN A 15 -14.63 48.32 244.42
N LEU A 16 -15.85 48.39 244.95
CA LEU A 16 -17.07 48.10 244.21
C LEU A 16 -17.24 49.08 243.05
N ASN A 17 -17.06 50.39 243.29
CA ASN A 17 -17.18 51.40 242.25
C ASN A 17 -16.06 51.30 241.20
N ASN A 18 -14.83 50.93 241.58
CA ASN A 18 -13.76 50.62 240.62
C ASN A 18 -14.08 49.37 239.77
N ARG A 19 -14.67 48.32 240.36
CA ARG A 19 -15.21 47.16 239.63
C ARG A 19 -16.35 47.56 238.69
N LEU A 20 -17.24 48.43 239.13
CA LEU A 20 -18.37 48.93 238.34
C LEU A 20 -17.89 49.82 237.18
N ALA A 21 -16.89 50.67 237.41
CA ALA A 21 -16.25 51.50 236.39
C ALA A 21 -15.50 50.67 235.34
N THR A 22 -14.75 49.64 235.76
CA THR A 22 -14.10 48.69 234.83
C THR A 22 -15.11 47.82 234.08
N TYR A 23 -16.23 47.44 234.71
CA TYR A 23 -17.33 46.77 234.02
C TYR A 23 -18.04 47.71 233.03
N ILE A 24 -18.27 48.98 233.36
CA ILE A 24 -18.79 50.00 232.43
C ILE A 24 -17.81 50.25 231.28
N GLN A 25 -16.50 50.28 231.52
CA GLN A 25 -15.50 50.36 230.45
C GLN A 25 -15.53 49.11 229.55
N ARG A 26 -15.68 47.91 230.13
CA ARG A 26 -15.83 46.65 229.38
C ARG A 26 -17.12 46.62 228.56
N VAL A 27 -18.24 47.07 229.13
CA VAL A 27 -19.53 47.20 228.44
C VAL A 27 -19.44 48.23 227.32
N ARG A 28 -18.91 49.44 227.57
CA ARG A 28 -18.69 50.45 226.52
C ARG A 28 -17.76 49.97 225.41
N ALA A 29 -16.72 49.18 225.73
CA ALA A 29 -15.86 48.56 224.73
C ALA A 29 -16.59 47.46 223.93
N LEU A 30 -17.47 46.69 224.56
CA LEU A 30 -18.34 45.71 223.90
C LEU A 30 -19.45 46.37 223.07
N GLU A 31 -20.00 47.50 223.50
CA GLU A 31 -20.96 48.32 222.76
C GLU A 31 -20.29 48.98 221.54
N ALA A 32 -19.10 49.56 221.72
CA ALA A 32 -18.29 50.06 220.61
C ALA A 32 -17.90 48.96 219.63
N ALA A 33 -17.52 47.77 220.12
CA ALA A 33 -17.28 46.60 219.26
C ALA A 33 -18.57 46.12 218.56
N LYS A 34 -19.72 46.13 219.24
CA LYS A 34 -21.03 45.75 218.68
C LYS A 34 -21.55 46.78 217.67
N ALA A 35 -21.17 48.05 217.79
CA ALA A 35 -21.42 49.09 216.79
C ALA A 35 -20.42 49.02 215.61
N ALA A 36 -19.16 48.62 215.87
CA ALA A 36 -18.15 48.41 214.84
C ALA A 36 -18.34 47.11 214.04
N LEU A 37 -18.98 46.08 214.60
CA LEU A 37 -19.28 44.82 213.92
C LEU A 37 -20.16 44.97 212.66
N PRO A 38 -21.34 45.64 212.69
CA PRO A 38 -22.13 45.86 211.47
C PRO A 38 -21.40 46.78 210.47
N LEU A 39 -20.60 47.73 210.94
CA LEU A 39 -19.75 48.55 210.05
C LEU A 39 -18.61 47.73 209.41
N ARG A 40 -18.11 46.70 210.08
CA ARG A 40 -17.14 45.74 209.52
C ARG A 40 -17.79 44.75 208.57
N LEU A 41 -18.96 44.21 208.91
CA LEU A 41 -19.73 43.32 208.04
C LEU A 41 -20.13 44.07 206.76
N GLY A 42 -20.73 45.26 206.88
CA GLY A 42 -21.08 46.11 205.75
C GLY A 42 -19.87 46.45 204.87
N ARG A 43 -18.69 46.70 205.44
CA ARG A 43 -17.45 46.86 204.65
C ARG A 43 -17.02 45.58 203.95
N CYS A 44 -17.01 44.43 204.63
CA CYS A 44 -16.69 43.15 203.99
C CYS A 44 -17.70 42.77 202.90
N GLU A 45 -18.98 43.13 203.06
CA GLU A 45 -20.05 42.93 202.08
C GLU A 45 -19.92 43.92 200.90
N GLU A 46 -19.62 45.20 201.15
CA GLU A 46 -19.28 46.18 200.13
C GLU A 46 -18.05 45.78 199.33
N ASP A 47 -16.97 45.36 199.99
CA ASP A 47 -15.72 44.96 199.36
C ASP A 47 -15.88 43.64 198.60
N SER A 48 -16.61 42.65 199.16
CA SER A 48 -16.99 41.44 198.41
C SER A 48 -17.89 41.78 197.20
N SER A 49 -18.78 42.76 197.31
CA SER A 49 -19.63 43.23 196.20
C SER A 49 -18.83 43.98 195.13
N ARG A 50 -17.82 44.78 195.54
CA ARG A 50 -16.84 45.43 194.65
C ARG A 50 -15.97 44.42 193.93
N ASP A 51 -15.46 43.41 194.63
CA ASP A 51 -14.62 42.36 194.05
C ASP A 51 -15.42 41.47 193.10
N LEU A 52 -16.64 41.06 193.48
CA LEU A 52 -17.57 40.35 192.57
C LEU A 52 -17.98 41.22 191.37
N GLY A 53 -18.17 42.53 191.55
CA GLY A 53 -18.42 43.48 190.47
C GLY A 53 -17.23 43.62 189.51
N SER A 54 -16.03 43.80 190.06
CA SER A 54 -14.76 43.86 189.31
C SER A 54 -14.52 42.58 188.52
N LEU A 55 -14.73 41.43 189.16
CA LEU A 55 -14.58 40.09 188.56
C LEU A 55 -15.62 39.84 187.46
N ARG A 56 -16.89 40.21 187.68
CA ARG A 56 -17.93 40.21 186.64
C ARG A 56 -17.51 41.09 185.46
N SER A 57 -17.06 42.31 185.71
CA SER A 57 -16.63 43.20 184.64
C SER A 57 -15.32 42.78 183.96
N SER A 58 -14.42 41.99 184.56
CA SER A 58 -13.36 41.29 183.81
C SER A 58 -13.93 40.20 182.91
N TYR A 59 -14.81 39.33 183.42
CA TYR A 59 -15.42 38.28 182.60
C TYR A 59 -16.29 38.85 181.47
N GLU A 60 -17.03 39.93 181.69
CA GLU A 60 -17.78 40.64 180.65
C GLU A 60 -16.85 41.20 179.56
N ARG A 61 -15.71 41.79 179.94
CA ARG A 61 -14.68 42.26 179.00
C ARG A 61 -14.02 41.10 178.23
N GLU A 62 -13.81 39.96 178.87
CA GLU A 62 -13.22 38.77 178.24
C GLU A 62 -14.21 38.07 177.31
N LEU A 63 -15.48 37.93 177.71
CA LEU A 63 -16.56 37.45 176.85
C LEU A 63 -16.79 38.38 175.66
N ALA A 64 -16.70 39.71 175.84
CA ALA A 64 -16.76 40.67 174.74
C ALA A 64 -15.57 40.52 173.77
N LYS A 65 -14.34 40.36 174.29
CA LYS A 65 -13.15 40.07 173.45
C LYS A 65 -13.29 38.73 172.71
N ALA A 66 -13.78 37.69 173.36
CA ALA A 66 -13.99 36.38 172.77
C ALA A 66 -15.06 36.40 171.66
N ARG A 67 -16.18 37.12 171.88
CA ARG A 67 -17.20 37.37 170.84
C ARG A 67 -16.60 38.12 169.66
N GLN A 68 -15.90 39.23 169.88
CA GLN A 68 -15.22 39.98 168.81
C GLN A 68 -14.16 39.14 168.06
N ALA A 69 -13.45 38.24 168.74
CA ALA A 69 -12.51 37.33 168.09
C ALA A 69 -13.22 36.27 167.24
N LEU A 70 -14.34 35.73 167.72
CA LEU A 70 -15.19 34.79 166.97
C LEU A 70 -15.85 35.47 165.76
N GLU A 71 -16.38 36.69 165.92
CA GLU A 71 -16.94 37.51 164.85
C GLU A 71 -15.89 37.81 163.77
N ARG A 72 -14.68 38.26 164.17
CA ARG A 72 -13.56 38.47 163.23
C ARG A 72 -13.17 37.19 162.50
N ARG A 73 -13.12 36.06 163.20
CA ARG A 73 -12.82 34.75 162.60
C ARG A 73 -13.92 34.32 161.62
N ALA A 74 -15.20 34.48 161.98
CA ALA A 74 -16.32 34.15 161.09
C ALA A 74 -16.33 35.03 159.83
N LEU A 75 -15.99 36.32 159.95
CA LEU A 75 -15.80 37.21 158.81
C LEU A 75 -14.60 36.81 157.94
N GLN A 76 -13.48 36.37 158.55
CA GLN A 76 -12.33 35.83 157.82
C GLN A 76 -12.65 34.52 157.09
N GLU A 77 -13.34 33.58 157.74
CA GLU A 77 -13.77 32.31 157.16
C GLU A 77 -14.78 32.53 156.02
N ALA A 78 -15.73 33.46 156.18
CA ALA A 78 -16.65 33.86 155.12
C ALA A 78 -15.94 34.53 153.93
N ALA A 79 -14.97 35.42 154.18
CA ALA A 79 -14.19 36.07 153.13
C ALA A 79 -13.29 35.07 152.37
N LEU A 80 -12.67 34.13 153.08
CA LEU A 80 -11.87 33.05 152.47
C LEU A 80 -12.74 32.07 151.67
N GLN A 81 -13.94 31.74 152.16
CA GLN A 81 -14.88 30.91 151.42
C GLN A 81 -15.36 31.61 150.15
N ALA A 82 -15.72 32.90 150.21
CA ALA A 82 -16.12 33.68 149.04
C ALA A 82 -14.99 33.80 148.01
N ALA A 83 -13.74 34.01 148.45
CA ALA A 83 -12.58 34.00 147.58
C ALA A 83 -12.33 32.61 146.95
N ALA A 84 -12.49 31.53 147.73
CA ALA A 84 -12.37 30.16 147.22
C ALA A 84 -13.47 29.83 146.20
N ASP A 85 -14.69 30.33 146.38
CA ASP A 85 -15.79 30.15 145.43
C ASP A 85 -15.60 30.98 144.14
N SER A 86 -15.11 32.23 144.23
CA SER A 86 -14.67 33.01 143.06
C SER A 86 -13.61 32.24 142.25
N LEU A 87 -12.56 31.74 142.91
CA LEU A 87 -11.50 30.97 142.27
C LEU A 87 -12.01 29.65 141.67
N ARG A 88 -12.99 28.99 142.29
CA ARG A 88 -13.67 27.79 141.73
C ARG A 88 -14.46 28.15 140.48
N GLU A 89 -15.13 29.29 140.43
CA GLU A 89 -15.86 29.77 139.25
C GLU A 89 -14.91 30.21 138.12
N GLU A 90 -13.86 30.97 138.42
CA GLU A 90 -12.80 31.33 137.48
C GLU A 90 -12.15 30.09 136.87
N HIS A 91 -11.80 29.09 137.68
CA HIS A 91 -11.27 27.81 137.21
C HIS A 91 -12.26 27.06 136.30
N ARG A 92 -13.55 27.00 136.67
CA ARG A 92 -14.59 26.42 135.80
C ARG A 92 -14.71 27.17 134.47
N GLN A 93 -14.66 28.50 134.48
CA GLN A 93 -14.70 29.32 133.27
C GLN A 93 -13.46 29.10 132.39
N LEU A 94 -12.26 28.99 132.97
CA LEU A 94 -11.02 28.71 132.25
C LEU A 94 -11.03 27.31 131.64
N LEU A 95 -11.49 26.27 132.36
CA LEU A 95 -11.70 24.93 131.79
C LEU A 95 -12.72 24.93 130.64
N ALA A 96 -13.84 25.66 130.79
CA ALA A 96 -14.87 25.77 129.75
C ALA A 96 -14.41 26.62 128.53
N ARG A 97 -13.37 27.45 128.69
CA ARG A 97 -12.69 28.14 127.58
C ARG A 97 -11.65 27.23 126.92
N ASN A 98 -10.85 26.50 127.70
CA ASN A 98 -9.81 25.62 127.18
C ASN A 98 -10.42 24.45 126.37
N THR A 99 -11.42 23.76 126.92
CA THR A 99 -12.09 22.65 126.20
C THR A 99 -12.72 23.09 124.88
N LYS A 100 -13.23 24.33 124.78
CA LYS A 100 -13.67 24.92 123.50
C LYS A 100 -12.49 25.15 122.54
N LYS A 101 -11.35 25.68 123.02
CA LYS A 101 -10.15 25.88 122.20
C LYS A 101 -9.51 24.56 121.75
N GLU A 102 -9.56 23.52 122.57
CA GLU A 102 -9.15 22.15 122.19
C GLU A 102 -10.04 21.60 121.06
N HIS A 103 -11.35 21.81 121.12
CA HIS A 103 -12.27 21.42 120.03
C HIS A 103 -12.08 22.26 118.75
N GLU A 104 -11.90 23.58 118.88
CA GLU A 104 -11.57 24.46 117.74
C GLU A 104 -10.24 24.06 117.08
N LEU A 105 -9.20 23.76 117.87
CA LEU A 105 -7.89 23.32 117.41
C LEU A 105 -7.97 21.95 116.74
N SER A 106 -8.64 20.98 117.36
CA SER A 106 -8.88 19.65 116.77
C SER A 106 -9.59 19.76 115.41
N SER A 107 -10.62 20.62 115.33
CA SER A 107 -11.34 20.91 114.08
C SER A 107 -10.46 21.61 113.03
N ALA A 108 -9.51 22.44 113.45
CA ALA A 108 -8.55 23.07 112.55
C ALA A 108 -7.49 22.09 112.04
N VAL A 109 -6.99 21.20 112.89
CA VAL A 109 -6.04 20.13 112.53
C VAL A 109 -6.69 19.11 111.58
N ALA A 110 -7.98 18.80 111.76
CA ALA A 110 -8.73 17.98 110.80
C ALA A 110 -8.79 18.65 109.42
N ARG A 111 -9.22 19.92 109.36
CA ARG A 111 -9.26 20.68 108.09
C ARG A 111 -7.90 20.84 107.42
N ALA A 112 -6.81 20.97 108.20
CA ALA A 112 -5.46 21.00 107.66
C ALA A 112 -5.13 19.69 106.93
N ARG A 113 -5.34 18.54 107.59
CA ARG A 113 -5.14 17.21 106.98
C ARG A 113 -6.01 16.98 105.74
N ASP A 114 -7.25 17.46 105.74
CA ASP A 114 -8.14 17.38 104.57
C ASP A 114 -7.62 18.21 103.38
N LEU A 115 -6.95 19.33 103.64
CA LEU A 115 -6.31 20.16 102.62
C LEU A 115 -4.98 19.56 102.16
N ASP A 116 -4.16 19.05 103.08
CA ASP A 116 -2.92 18.34 102.76
C ASP A 116 -3.21 17.12 101.86
N ALA A 117 -4.24 16.34 102.16
CA ALA A 117 -4.65 15.20 101.36
C ALA A 117 -5.07 15.59 99.92
N ARG A 118 -5.77 16.72 99.77
CA ARG A 118 -6.16 17.27 98.45
C ARG A 118 -4.98 17.86 97.69
N LEU A 119 -4.03 18.47 98.37
CA LEU A 119 -2.80 18.95 97.77
C LEU A 119 -2.01 17.77 97.19
N ASN A 120 -1.74 16.75 98.01
CA ASN A 120 -1.05 15.53 97.59
C ASN A 120 -1.76 14.82 96.41
N SER A 121 -3.10 14.77 96.37
CA SER A 121 -3.81 14.19 95.22
C SER A 121 -3.67 15.06 93.96
N SER A 122 -3.76 16.39 94.09
CA SER A 122 -3.58 17.31 92.95
C SER A 122 -2.14 17.32 92.42
N GLU A 123 -1.14 17.13 93.29
CA GLU A 123 0.27 17.00 92.89
C GLU A 123 0.53 15.67 92.16
N ALA A 124 -0.11 14.57 92.60
CA ALA A 124 -0.07 13.29 91.88
C ALA A 124 -0.77 13.35 90.51
N GLU A 125 -1.95 13.99 90.44
CA GLU A 125 -2.65 14.26 89.19
C GLU A 125 -1.77 15.10 88.24
N LEU A 126 -1.17 16.19 88.72
CA LEU A 126 -0.24 17.02 87.94
C LEU A 126 0.98 16.23 87.46
N ALA A 127 1.59 15.39 88.32
CA ALA A 127 2.73 14.56 87.94
C ALA A 127 2.38 13.55 86.83
N THR A 128 1.19 12.92 86.90
CA THR A 128 0.72 12.03 85.83
C THR A 128 0.38 12.78 84.55
N ALA A 129 -0.22 13.98 84.62
CA ALA A 129 -0.49 14.84 83.47
C ALA A 129 0.78 15.33 82.76
N LEU A 130 1.82 15.68 83.53
CA LEU A 130 3.14 16.04 82.97
C LEU A 130 3.82 14.83 82.30
N HIS A 131 3.66 13.63 82.85
CA HIS A 131 4.20 12.42 82.23
C HIS A 131 3.47 12.05 80.92
N THR A 132 2.14 12.16 80.88
CA THR A 132 1.39 11.91 79.63
C THR A 132 1.68 12.99 78.59
N GLN A 133 1.82 14.26 78.97
CA GLN A 133 2.30 15.33 78.08
C GLN A 133 3.66 14.97 77.47
N GLN A 134 4.65 14.60 78.28
CA GLN A 134 5.99 14.23 77.80
C GLN A 134 6.00 13.02 76.86
N ASN A 135 5.03 12.10 76.98
CA ASN A 135 4.92 10.96 76.08
C ASN A 135 4.24 11.37 74.76
N LEU A 136 3.16 12.16 74.82
CA LEU A 136 2.53 12.75 73.62
C LEU A 136 3.47 13.67 72.84
N GLU A 137 4.37 14.38 73.52
CA GLU A 137 5.42 15.20 72.87
C GLU A 137 6.44 14.34 72.10
N LYS A 138 6.79 13.15 72.61
CA LYS A 138 7.65 12.18 71.90
C LYS A 138 6.93 11.57 70.70
N GLU A 139 5.70 11.07 70.89
CA GLU A 139 4.88 10.52 69.80
C GLU A 139 4.66 11.55 68.68
N LEU A 140 4.43 12.81 69.04
CA LEU A 140 4.34 13.92 68.10
C LEU A 140 5.67 14.21 67.39
N GLN A 141 6.81 14.03 68.06
CA GLN A 141 8.13 14.20 67.44
C GLN A 141 8.47 13.04 66.49
N GLU A 142 8.27 11.80 66.92
CA GLU A 142 8.41 10.60 66.07
C GLU A 142 7.50 10.69 64.84
N SER A 143 6.26 11.18 64.98
CA SER A 143 5.33 11.43 63.86
C SER A 143 5.83 12.51 62.90
N LYS A 144 6.52 13.55 63.39
CA LYS A 144 7.14 14.57 62.54
C LYS A 144 8.34 13.98 61.78
N ASP A 145 9.13 13.14 62.43
CA ASP A 145 10.36 12.57 61.85
C ASP A 145 10.05 11.45 60.83
N GLN A 146 8.96 10.69 61.05
CA GLN A 146 8.34 9.86 60.01
C GLN A 146 7.82 10.74 58.85
N THR A 147 7.21 11.89 59.15
CA THR A 147 6.69 12.80 58.12
C THR A 147 7.81 13.47 57.30
N THR A 148 8.98 13.76 57.85
CA THR A 148 10.13 14.30 57.10
C THR A 148 10.79 13.23 56.24
N SER A 149 11.09 12.06 56.80
CA SER A 149 11.67 10.94 56.04
C SER A 149 10.77 10.48 54.87
N LEU A 150 9.45 10.40 55.06
CA LEU A 150 8.50 10.12 53.97
C LEU A 150 8.48 11.23 52.88
N LYS A 151 8.65 12.50 53.25
CA LYS A 151 8.79 13.62 52.29
C LYS A 151 10.10 13.53 51.51
N GLU A 152 11.18 13.08 52.13
CA GLU A 152 12.48 12.89 51.47
C GLU A 152 12.46 11.69 50.50
N LEU A 153 11.87 10.56 50.90
CA LEU A 153 11.64 9.41 50.02
C LEU A 153 10.73 9.75 48.83
N LEU A 154 9.68 10.55 49.06
CA LEU A 154 8.83 11.05 47.97
C LEU A 154 9.61 11.98 47.02
N LYS A 155 10.55 12.78 47.55
CA LYS A 155 11.43 13.66 46.78
C LYS A 155 12.45 12.87 45.96
N SER A 156 13.09 11.83 46.51
CA SER A 156 14.03 10.98 45.76
C SER A 156 13.31 10.22 44.64
N SER A 157 12.20 9.55 44.95
CA SER A 157 11.37 8.83 43.97
C SER A 157 10.85 9.75 42.86
N ARG A 158 10.47 11.00 43.18
CA ARG A 158 10.09 12.00 42.17
C ARG A 158 11.25 12.42 41.26
N ASN A 159 12.47 12.51 41.79
CA ASN A 159 13.66 12.80 41.01
C ASN A 159 14.08 11.62 40.13
N GLU A 160 14.01 10.39 40.65
CA GLU A 160 14.22 9.15 39.89
C GLU A 160 13.23 9.06 38.71
N LEU A 161 11.93 9.28 38.95
CA LEU A 161 10.90 9.32 37.91
C LEU A 161 11.15 10.44 36.87
N HIS A 162 11.76 11.56 37.27
CA HIS A 162 12.13 12.61 36.32
C HIS A 162 13.33 12.17 35.46
N ASN A 163 14.36 11.58 36.07
CA ASN A 163 15.54 11.06 35.39
C ASN A 163 15.18 9.95 34.39
N GLU A 164 14.29 9.01 34.75
CA GLU A 164 13.82 7.98 33.82
C GLU A 164 12.97 8.55 32.67
N LYS A 165 12.22 9.63 32.91
CA LYS A 165 11.51 10.35 31.84
C LYS A 165 12.47 11.05 30.88
N LEU A 166 13.59 11.60 31.38
CA LEU A 166 14.64 12.19 30.53
C LEU A 166 15.35 11.12 29.70
N LYS A 167 15.86 10.05 30.33
CA LYS A 167 16.47 8.89 29.64
C LYS A 167 15.55 8.30 28.59
N ARG A 168 14.25 8.17 28.89
CA ARG A 168 13.25 7.70 27.93
C ARG A 168 13.11 8.63 26.74
N ALA A 169 13.07 9.95 26.95
CA ALA A 169 13.00 10.92 25.86
C ALA A 169 14.27 10.91 24.98
N GLU A 170 15.44 10.75 25.59
CA GLU A 170 16.72 10.56 24.89
C GLU A 170 16.71 9.29 24.01
N LEU A 171 16.30 8.15 24.57
CA LEU A 171 16.17 6.88 23.84
C LEU A 171 15.11 6.95 22.72
N GLU A 172 13.96 7.59 22.97
CA GLU A 172 12.94 7.81 21.92
C GLU A 172 13.48 8.70 20.79
N ASN A 173 14.35 9.67 21.08
CA ASN A 173 14.99 10.50 20.06
C ASN A 173 16.10 9.76 19.30
N GLN A 174 16.90 8.91 19.97
CA GLN A 174 17.82 7.99 19.29
C GLN A 174 17.08 7.04 18.33
N VAL A 175 15.95 6.46 18.77
CA VAL A 175 15.11 5.59 17.94
C VAL A 175 14.51 6.35 16.74
N LYS A 176 14.14 7.63 16.86
CA LYS A 176 13.73 8.46 15.72
C LYS A 176 14.89 8.64 14.73
N SER A 177 16.07 9.04 15.20
CA SER A 177 17.25 9.22 14.34
C SER A 177 17.64 7.92 13.61
N PHE A 178 17.63 6.77 14.28
CA PHE A 178 17.89 5.49 13.61
C PHE A 178 16.80 5.10 12.60
N ARG A 179 15.52 5.43 12.85
CA ARG A 179 14.44 5.24 11.86
C ARG A 179 14.64 6.13 10.63
N GLU A 180 15.04 7.38 10.82
CA GLU A 180 15.34 8.34 9.75
C GLU A 180 16.57 7.88 8.93
N GLN A 181 17.64 7.43 9.59
CA GLN A 181 18.81 6.84 8.93
C GLN A 181 18.43 5.58 8.11
N VAL A 182 17.61 4.68 8.65
CA VAL A 182 17.12 3.50 7.93
C VAL A 182 16.19 3.87 6.76
N ALA A 183 15.35 4.89 6.90
CA ALA A 183 14.52 5.40 5.81
C ALA A 183 15.37 6.03 4.70
N PHE A 184 16.39 6.81 5.06
CA PHE A 184 17.36 7.37 4.13
C PHE A 184 18.10 6.25 3.36
N LEU A 185 18.70 5.28 4.06
CA LEU A 185 19.40 4.15 3.44
C LEU A 185 18.50 3.31 2.52
N LYS A 186 17.23 3.10 2.89
CA LYS A 186 16.23 2.47 2.00
C LYS A 186 16.02 3.29 0.72
N SER A 187 15.73 4.59 0.86
CA SER A 187 15.51 5.47 -0.30
C SER A 187 16.75 5.56 -1.21
N PHE A 188 17.95 5.55 -0.61
CA PHE A 188 19.23 5.50 -1.33
C PHE A 188 19.40 4.20 -2.12
N HIS A 189 19.24 3.04 -1.48
CA HIS A 189 19.31 1.73 -2.17
C HIS A 189 18.22 1.56 -3.24
N GLU A 190 17.01 2.04 -2.99
CA GLU A 190 15.93 2.06 -4.00
C GLU A 190 16.32 2.91 -5.21
N ASN A 191 16.94 4.07 -5.00
CA ASN A 191 17.38 4.94 -6.09
C ASN A 191 18.60 4.36 -6.83
N GLU A 192 19.55 3.74 -6.13
CA GLU A 192 20.59 2.95 -6.80
C GLU A 192 20.00 1.82 -7.65
N LEU A 193 19.00 1.10 -7.14
CA LEU A 193 18.35 0.01 -7.87
C LEU A 193 17.54 0.53 -9.07
N LYS A 194 16.89 1.70 -8.97
CA LYS A 194 16.26 2.38 -10.11
C LYS A 194 17.32 2.75 -11.16
N ASN A 195 18.43 3.38 -10.77
CA ASN A 195 19.51 3.77 -11.67
C ASN A 195 20.16 2.54 -12.35
N LYS A 196 20.45 1.48 -11.58
CA LYS A 196 20.99 0.22 -12.10
C LYS A 196 20.02 -0.44 -13.08
N LYS A 197 18.71 -0.48 -12.77
CA LYS A 197 17.67 -0.96 -13.70
C LYS A 197 17.63 -0.13 -14.98
N GLN A 198 17.60 1.19 -14.89
CA GLN A 198 17.62 2.09 -16.05
C GLN A 198 18.86 1.87 -16.94
N LEU A 199 20.04 1.70 -16.36
CA LEU A 199 21.27 1.40 -17.11
C LEU A 199 21.20 0.05 -17.84
N TYR A 200 20.70 -1.01 -17.18
CA TYR A 200 20.49 -2.30 -17.84
C TYR A 200 19.41 -2.24 -18.92
N GLU A 201 18.32 -1.51 -18.68
CA GLU A 201 17.22 -1.35 -19.61
C GLU A 201 17.64 -0.53 -20.85
N SER A 202 18.37 0.58 -20.68
CA SER A 202 19.00 1.31 -21.79
C SER A 202 19.98 0.43 -22.58
N ARG A 203 20.77 -0.42 -21.91
CA ARG A 203 21.68 -1.38 -22.58
C ARG A 203 20.91 -2.45 -23.35
N ILE A 204 19.82 -2.97 -22.80
CA ILE A 204 18.94 -3.94 -23.48
C ILE A 204 18.26 -3.27 -24.69
N GLN A 205 17.73 -2.06 -24.54
CA GLN A 205 17.16 -1.28 -25.64
C GLN A 205 18.18 -1.02 -26.75
N GLY A 206 19.44 -0.71 -26.41
CA GLY A 206 20.54 -0.58 -27.38
C GLY A 206 20.90 -1.88 -28.12
N ILE A 207 20.85 -3.02 -27.45
CA ILE A 207 21.04 -4.34 -28.08
C ILE A 207 19.84 -4.70 -28.98
N VAL A 208 18.62 -4.36 -28.56
CA VAL A 208 17.39 -4.60 -29.33
C VAL A 208 17.32 -3.69 -30.55
N SER A 209 17.70 -2.41 -30.44
CA SER A 209 17.76 -1.49 -31.58
C SER A 209 18.87 -1.87 -32.57
N GLY A 210 20.05 -2.26 -32.08
CA GLY A 210 21.14 -2.79 -32.92
C GLY A 210 20.72 -4.06 -33.67
N ARG A 211 20.12 -5.05 -32.98
CA ARG A 211 19.58 -6.25 -33.64
C ARG A 211 18.46 -5.93 -34.62
N ARG A 212 17.59 -4.98 -34.30
CA ARG A 212 16.54 -4.52 -35.22
C ARG A 212 17.14 -3.91 -36.48
N GLN A 213 18.14 -3.03 -36.35
CA GLN A 213 18.88 -2.47 -37.48
C GLN A 213 19.60 -3.55 -38.30
N GLU A 214 20.19 -4.57 -37.66
CA GLU A 214 20.74 -5.74 -38.37
C GLU A 214 19.68 -6.50 -39.17
N TYR A 215 18.50 -6.74 -38.62
CA TYR A 215 17.41 -7.44 -39.32
C TYR A 215 16.82 -6.58 -40.45
N GLU A 216 16.63 -5.28 -40.23
CA GLU A 216 16.19 -4.33 -41.26
C GLU A 216 17.22 -4.21 -42.39
N ALA A 217 18.53 -4.21 -42.08
CA ALA A 217 19.61 -4.21 -43.06
C ALA A 217 19.71 -5.54 -43.83
N LYS A 218 19.61 -6.69 -43.15
CA LYS A 218 19.59 -8.01 -43.80
C LYS A 218 18.38 -8.16 -44.72
N LEU A 219 17.20 -7.71 -44.28
CA LEU A 219 15.99 -7.69 -45.11
C LEU A 219 16.12 -6.75 -46.31
N MET A 220 16.69 -5.54 -46.12
CA MET A 220 16.98 -4.62 -47.23
C MET A 220 17.96 -5.21 -48.24
N ASN A 221 19.02 -5.89 -47.77
CA ASN A 221 19.97 -6.57 -48.65
C ASN A 221 19.30 -7.68 -49.46
N SER A 222 18.54 -8.57 -48.83
CA SER A 222 17.83 -9.64 -49.56
C SER A 222 16.73 -9.12 -50.48
N LEU A 223 16.06 -8.01 -50.13
CA LEU A 223 15.15 -7.32 -51.06
C LEU A 223 15.89 -6.64 -52.22
N GLN A 224 17.13 -6.19 -52.03
CA GLN A 224 17.97 -5.64 -53.10
C GLN A 224 18.57 -6.76 -53.97
N GLU A 225 18.89 -7.92 -53.41
CA GLU A 225 19.32 -9.13 -54.11
C GLU A 225 18.19 -9.66 -54.99
N LEU A 226 16.98 -9.85 -54.44
CA LEU A 226 15.79 -10.21 -55.23
C LEU A 226 15.46 -9.19 -56.33
N ARG A 227 15.68 -7.88 -56.09
CA ARG A 227 15.56 -6.85 -57.15
C ARG A 227 16.60 -7.03 -58.25
N LYS A 228 17.87 -7.27 -57.90
CA LYS A 228 18.94 -7.54 -58.87
C LYS A 228 18.69 -8.82 -59.65
N GLU A 229 18.19 -9.87 -59.00
CA GLU A 229 17.79 -11.13 -59.65
C GLU A 229 16.64 -10.91 -60.63
N HIS A 230 15.60 -10.16 -60.24
CA HIS A 230 14.51 -9.80 -61.16
C HIS A 230 14.99 -8.88 -62.31
N GLU A 231 15.85 -7.89 -62.04
CA GLU A 231 16.46 -7.03 -63.06
C GLU A 231 17.34 -7.85 -64.03
N GLN A 232 18.09 -8.83 -63.52
CA GLN A 232 18.89 -9.76 -64.33
C GLN A 232 18.00 -10.72 -65.13
N GLN A 233 16.95 -11.30 -64.55
CA GLN A 233 15.97 -12.11 -65.29
C GLN A 233 15.29 -11.31 -66.40
N ILE A 234 14.87 -10.06 -66.12
CA ILE A 234 14.30 -9.15 -67.12
C ILE A 234 15.33 -8.87 -68.23
N LYS A 235 16.60 -8.68 -67.88
CA LYS A 235 17.69 -8.52 -68.87
C LYS A 235 17.90 -9.80 -69.67
N GLU A 236 17.97 -10.98 -69.06
CA GLU A 236 18.15 -12.25 -69.74
C GLU A 236 16.97 -12.56 -70.67
N TYR A 237 15.73 -12.28 -70.26
CA TYR A 237 14.57 -12.36 -71.14
C TYR A 237 14.64 -11.35 -72.28
N LYS A 238 15.11 -10.11 -72.04
CA LYS A 238 15.31 -9.10 -73.09
C LYS A 238 16.40 -9.53 -74.08
N ASP A 239 17.54 -10.00 -73.61
CA ASP A 239 18.67 -10.46 -74.41
C ASP A 239 18.28 -11.72 -75.21
N GLN A 240 17.53 -12.66 -74.62
CA GLN A 240 16.92 -13.80 -75.33
C GLN A 240 15.91 -13.36 -76.39
N VAL A 241 15.08 -12.35 -76.12
CA VAL A 241 14.12 -11.79 -77.09
C VAL A 241 14.85 -11.10 -78.23
N GLU A 242 15.91 -10.34 -77.95
CA GLU A 242 16.77 -9.71 -78.95
C GLU A 242 17.49 -10.75 -79.81
N GLN A 243 18.07 -11.81 -79.23
CA GLN A 243 18.63 -12.94 -79.98
C GLN A 243 17.55 -13.65 -80.84
N ASN A 244 16.34 -13.85 -80.32
CA ASN A 244 15.23 -14.42 -81.09
C ASN A 244 14.77 -13.51 -82.23
N PHE A 245 14.87 -12.19 -82.08
CA PHE A 245 14.60 -11.25 -83.17
C PHE A 245 15.75 -11.19 -84.19
N GLN A 246 17.01 -11.20 -83.74
CA GLN A 246 18.20 -11.31 -84.60
C GLN A 246 18.12 -12.59 -85.44
N ALA A 247 17.92 -13.75 -84.81
CA ALA A 247 17.76 -15.03 -85.52
C ALA A 247 16.57 -15.03 -86.49
N LYS A 248 15.47 -14.32 -86.20
CA LYS A 248 14.35 -14.14 -87.16
C LYS A 248 14.72 -13.23 -88.33
N VAL A 249 15.50 -12.18 -88.09
CA VAL A 249 16.03 -11.29 -89.15
C VAL A 249 17.03 -12.04 -90.01
N GLU A 250 17.98 -12.78 -89.43
CA GLU A 250 18.93 -13.64 -90.15
C GLU A 250 18.22 -14.72 -90.97
N ASN A 251 17.22 -15.41 -90.40
CA ASN A 251 16.41 -16.36 -91.17
C ASN A 251 15.61 -15.70 -92.31
N ALA A 252 15.15 -14.46 -92.11
CA ALA A 252 14.49 -13.69 -93.17
C ALA A 252 15.48 -13.23 -94.27
N LEU A 253 16.70 -12.85 -93.90
CA LEU A 253 17.80 -12.53 -94.81
C LEU A 253 18.23 -13.76 -95.59
N LEU A 254 18.55 -14.88 -94.93
CA LEU A 254 18.87 -16.16 -95.57
C LEU A 254 17.75 -16.69 -96.47
N TYR A 255 16.48 -16.38 -96.15
CA TYR A 255 15.34 -16.71 -97.02
C TYR A 255 15.18 -15.73 -98.21
N ALA A 256 15.63 -14.48 -98.06
CA ALA A 256 15.73 -13.52 -99.15
C ALA A 256 16.92 -13.83 -100.07
N GLU A 257 18.07 -14.20 -99.53
CA GLU A 257 19.25 -14.69 -100.26
C GLU A 257 18.91 -15.96 -101.03
N LYS A 258 18.34 -16.99 -100.39
CA LYS A 258 17.89 -18.21 -101.10
C LYS A 258 16.84 -17.93 -102.18
N LYS A 259 16.06 -16.84 -102.07
CA LYS A 259 15.19 -16.36 -103.16
C LYS A 259 15.93 -15.58 -104.23
N HIS A 260 16.99 -14.86 -103.89
CA HIS A 260 17.90 -14.22 -104.83
C HIS A 260 18.67 -15.28 -105.63
N ASP A 261 19.26 -16.29 -104.98
CA ASP A 261 19.95 -17.42 -105.59
C ASP A 261 19.03 -18.26 -106.48
N PHE A 262 17.79 -18.49 -106.04
CA PHE A 262 16.78 -19.13 -106.89
C PHE A 262 16.41 -18.24 -108.08
N ALA A 263 16.35 -16.92 -107.92
CA ALA A 263 16.06 -15.98 -109.01
C ALA A 263 17.24 -15.85 -109.99
N THR A 264 18.49 -15.87 -109.53
CA THR A 264 19.69 -15.85 -110.41
C THR A 264 19.82 -17.18 -111.14
N SER A 265 19.61 -18.32 -110.48
CA SER A 265 19.54 -19.64 -111.11
C SER A 265 18.45 -19.71 -112.20
N VAL A 266 17.24 -19.20 -111.91
CA VAL A 266 16.15 -19.10 -112.91
C VAL A 266 16.51 -18.13 -114.05
N GLN A 267 17.24 -17.04 -113.78
CA GLN A 267 17.75 -16.16 -114.85
C GLN A 267 18.84 -16.83 -115.69
N GLU A 268 19.66 -17.71 -115.14
CA GLU A 268 20.67 -18.46 -115.89
C GLU A 268 20.05 -19.55 -116.76
N GLU A 269 19.09 -20.30 -116.25
CA GLU A 269 18.32 -21.23 -117.08
C GLU A 269 17.52 -20.49 -118.17
N LEU A 270 17.03 -19.28 -117.89
CA LEU A 270 16.41 -18.41 -118.90
C LEU A 270 17.42 -17.92 -119.97
N LYS A 271 18.69 -17.68 -119.61
CA LYS A 271 19.77 -17.37 -120.57
C LYS A 271 20.12 -18.60 -121.43
N LYS A 272 20.28 -19.78 -120.81
CA LYS A 272 20.58 -21.06 -121.50
C LYS A 272 19.47 -21.43 -122.48
N THR A 273 18.21 -21.31 -122.07
CA THR A 273 17.06 -21.59 -122.94
C THR A 273 16.88 -20.56 -124.05
N LYS A 274 17.19 -19.27 -123.83
CA LYS A 274 17.24 -18.27 -124.91
C LYS A 274 18.28 -18.63 -125.98
N LEU A 275 19.54 -18.84 -125.59
CA LEU A 275 20.61 -19.21 -126.52
C LEU A 275 20.23 -20.44 -127.36
N LYS A 276 19.62 -21.44 -126.72
CA LYS A 276 19.17 -22.67 -127.40
C LYS A 276 17.92 -22.48 -128.29
N VAL A 277 17.13 -21.43 -128.09
CA VAL A 277 16.08 -21.00 -129.03
C VAL A 277 16.72 -20.25 -130.21
N ASP A 278 17.69 -19.38 -129.96
CA ASP A 278 18.37 -18.61 -131.01
C ASP A 278 19.13 -19.56 -131.98
N ASP A 279 19.79 -20.62 -131.48
CA ASP A 279 20.37 -21.71 -132.28
C ASP A 279 19.34 -22.49 -133.13
N LEU A 280 18.14 -22.72 -132.61
CA LEU A 280 17.07 -23.42 -133.34
C LEU A 280 16.38 -22.51 -134.38
N VAL A 281 16.46 -21.18 -134.20
CA VAL A 281 15.99 -20.18 -135.15
C VAL A 281 16.97 -20.04 -136.32
N SER A 282 18.29 -20.02 -136.07
CA SER A 282 19.30 -19.98 -137.14
C SER A 282 19.26 -21.25 -138.01
N GLN A 283 19.17 -22.43 -137.40
CA GLN A 283 18.99 -23.70 -138.11
C GLN A 283 17.70 -23.74 -138.96
N ASN A 284 16.60 -23.12 -138.48
CA ASN A 284 15.38 -22.99 -139.29
C ASN A 284 15.57 -22.08 -140.51
N ALA A 285 16.30 -20.97 -140.35
CA ALA A 285 16.54 -20.03 -141.44
C ALA A 285 17.36 -20.65 -142.58
N GLU A 286 18.40 -21.43 -142.27
CA GLU A 286 19.20 -22.16 -143.26
C GLU A 286 18.38 -23.20 -144.02
N LEU A 287 17.58 -24.00 -143.31
CA LEU A 287 16.71 -25.00 -143.94
C LEU A 287 15.65 -24.37 -144.84
N GLN A 288 15.04 -23.24 -144.43
CA GLN A 288 14.08 -22.51 -145.27
C GLN A 288 14.73 -21.85 -146.50
N ALA A 289 15.98 -21.40 -146.42
CA ALA A 289 16.73 -20.92 -147.58
C ALA A 289 17.00 -22.07 -148.57
N ARG A 290 17.40 -23.24 -148.06
CA ARG A 290 17.68 -24.43 -148.87
C ARG A 290 16.46 -24.96 -149.63
N ILE A 291 15.27 -24.91 -149.02
CA ILE A 291 14.00 -25.27 -149.67
C ILE A 291 13.71 -24.34 -150.87
N LYS A 292 13.82 -23.01 -150.67
CA LYS A 292 13.58 -22.02 -151.74
C LYS A 292 14.53 -22.18 -152.93
N GLU A 293 15.80 -22.52 -152.66
CA GLU A 293 16.82 -22.78 -153.69
C GLU A 293 16.52 -24.02 -154.56
N LEU A 294 15.85 -25.02 -153.99
CA LEU A 294 15.42 -26.23 -154.70
C LEU A 294 14.14 -25.99 -155.49
N GLU A 295 13.18 -25.23 -154.94
CA GLU A 295 11.93 -24.91 -155.63
C GLU A 295 12.13 -24.11 -156.92
N THR A 296 13.08 -23.17 -156.98
CA THR A 296 13.40 -22.42 -158.21
C THR A 296 13.98 -23.33 -159.28
N LYS A 297 14.96 -24.17 -158.93
CA LYS A 297 15.58 -25.16 -159.83
C LYS A 297 14.57 -26.17 -160.40
N ILE A 298 13.55 -26.54 -159.63
CA ILE A 298 12.43 -27.36 -160.10
C ILE A 298 11.57 -26.61 -161.12
N LYS A 299 11.22 -25.34 -160.86
CA LYS A 299 10.40 -24.50 -161.76
C LYS A 299 11.11 -24.19 -163.08
N GLU A 300 12.44 -24.00 -163.06
CA GLU A 300 13.25 -23.80 -164.27
C GLU A 300 13.20 -25.04 -165.19
N ARG A 301 13.43 -26.25 -164.64
CA ARG A 301 13.47 -27.48 -165.42
C ARG A 301 12.13 -27.83 -166.09
N HIS A 302 11.00 -27.53 -165.45
CA HIS A 302 9.69 -27.78 -166.07
C HIS A 302 9.45 -26.90 -167.31
N ARG A 303 9.88 -25.63 -167.27
CA ARG A 303 9.72 -24.69 -168.40
C ARG A 303 10.43 -25.17 -169.67
N VAL A 304 11.67 -25.66 -169.53
CA VAL A 304 12.46 -26.18 -170.66
C VAL A 304 11.73 -27.36 -171.34
N ILE A 305 11.33 -28.35 -170.55
CA ILE A 305 10.65 -29.57 -171.03
C ILE A 305 9.37 -29.25 -171.80
N ASP A 306 8.57 -28.28 -171.34
CA ASP A 306 7.33 -27.92 -172.02
C ASP A 306 7.58 -27.09 -173.30
N THR A 307 8.66 -26.29 -173.38
CA THR A 307 9.08 -25.65 -174.64
C THR A 307 9.59 -26.64 -175.69
N GLU A 308 10.28 -27.71 -175.29
CA GLU A 308 10.73 -28.79 -176.18
C GLU A 308 9.55 -29.64 -176.69
N ARG A 309 8.54 -29.88 -175.85
CA ARG A 309 7.31 -30.58 -176.24
C ARG A 309 6.50 -29.79 -177.28
N ASP A 310 6.38 -28.47 -177.11
CA ASP A 310 5.57 -27.65 -178.00
C ASP A 310 6.26 -27.29 -179.32
N SER A 311 7.59 -27.25 -179.37
CA SER A 311 8.32 -27.18 -180.65
C SER A 311 8.19 -28.49 -181.43
N SER A 312 8.35 -29.65 -180.76
CA SER A 312 8.19 -30.98 -181.36
C SER A 312 6.81 -31.19 -181.99
N LYS A 313 5.73 -30.78 -181.29
CA LYS A 313 4.36 -30.84 -181.83
C LYS A 313 4.17 -30.00 -183.09
N ARG A 314 4.79 -28.81 -183.17
CA ARG A 314 4.66 -27.91 -184.32
C ARG A 314 5.37 -28.47 -185.56
N GLN A 315 6.53 -29.10 -185.38
CA GLN A 315 7.26 -29.75 -186.49
C GLN A 315 6.48 -30.96 -187.06
N LEU A 316 5.92 -31.80 -186.19
CA LEU A 316 5.02 -32.90 -186.60
C LEU A 316 3.75 -32.37 -187.32
N ALA A 317 3.13 -31.31 -186.81
CA ALA A 317 1.92 -30.72 -187.41
C ALA A 317 2.15 -29.99 -188.75
N ALA A 318 3.41 -29.67 -189.08
CA ALA A 318 3.81 -29.22 -190.42
C ALA A 318 4.01 -30.42 -191.36
N LYS A 319 4.85 -31.39 -190.97
CA LYS A 319 5.15 -32.58 -191.80
C LYS A 319 3.91 -33.40 -192.16
N ASN A 320 2.93 -33.51 -191.25
CA ASN A 320 1.70 -34.25 -191.54
C ASN A 320 0.75 -33.50 -192.49
N ARG A 321 0.85 -32.17 -192.64
CA ARG A 321 0.10 -31.43 -193.67
C ARG A 321 0.73 -31.64 -195.05
N GLU A 322 2.06 -31.52 -195.15
CA GLU A 322 2.80 -31.82 -196.39
C GLU A 322 2.51 -33.25 -196.90
N MET A 323 2.41 -34.23 -195.99
CA MET A 323 2.04 -35.60 -196.33
C MET A 323 0.59 -35.74 -196.83
N ALA A 324 -0.36 -35.07 -196.17
CA ALA A 324 -1.77 -35.11 -196.57
C ALA A 324 -1.98 -34.43 -197.93
N GLU A 325 -1.35 -33.29 -198.16
CA GLU A 325 -1.43 -32.53 -199.42
C GLU A 325 -0.82 -33.30 -200.59
N MET A 326 0.28 -34.04 -200.39
CA MET A 326 0.82 -34.96 -201.41
C MET A 326 -0.11 -36.15 -201.70
N GLN A 327 -0.68 -36.78 -200.67
CA GLN A 327 -1.60 -37.91 -200.87
C GLN A 327 -2.89 -37.46 -201.58
N GLN A 328 -3.38 -36.27 -201.27
CA GLN A 328 -4.55 -35.66 -201.93
C GLN A 328 -4.25 -35.08 -203.33
N GLN A 329 -2.99 -35.14 -203.80
CA GLN A 329 -2.60 -34.87 -205.20
C GLN A 329 -2.26 -36.14 -205.99
N MET A 330 -2.02 -37.27 -205.31
CA MET A 330 -1.96 -38.62 -205.92
C MET A 330 -3.36 -39.26 -206.08
N GLN A 331 -4.38 -38.61 -205.52
CA GLN A 331 -5.78 -38.66 -205.94
C GLN A 331 -5.94 -38.47 -207.47
N SER A 332 -7.12 -38.77 -208.02
CA SER A 332 -7.63 -38.29 -209.32
C SER A 332 -6.94 -38.78 -210.60
N GLN A 333 -5.77 -39.43 -210.56
CA GLN A 333 -5.15 -40.01 -211.76
C GLN A 333 -5.46 -41.51 -211.98
N LEU A 334 -6.16 -42.17 -211.05
CA LEU A 334 -6.51 -43.60 -211.14
C LEU A 334 -8.03 -43.89 -211.15
N ASP A 335 -8.87 -42.96 -210.70
CA ASP A 335 -10.33 -43.11 -210.73
C ASP A 335 -10.94 -43.05 -212.15
N GLU A 336 -10.15 -42.67 -213.17
CA GLU A 336 -10.65 -42.39 -214.52
C GLU A 336 -10.43 -43.53 -215.56
N TYR A 337 -9.73 -44.64 -215.25
CA TYR A 337 -9.21 -45.54 -216.30
C TYR A 337 -9.80 -46.96 -216.44
N GLU A 338 -10.07 -47.74 -215.39
CA GLU A 338 -10.47 -49.16 -215.54
C GLU A 338 -11.96 -49.46 -215.27
N HIS A 339 -12.82 -48.70 -215.92
CA HIS A 339 -14.26 -48.96 -215.99
C HIS A 339 -14.65 -50.17 -216.90
N LEU A 340 -13.68 -51.04 -217.24
CA LEU A 340 -13.78 -52.00 -218.36
C LEU A 340 -13.31 -53.45 -218.08
N LEU A 341 -12.76 -53.77 -216.90
CA LEU A 341 -12.38 -55.14 -216.56
C LEU A 341 -13.08 -55.63 -215.28
N LYS A 342 -13.52 -56.89 -215.30
CA LYS A 342 -14.22 -57.54 -214.17
C LYS A 342 -13.22 -57.91 -213.07
N LEU A 343 -13.72 -58.01 -211.83
CA LEU A 343 -13.04 -58.36 -210.56
C LEU A 343 -12.53 -57.14 -209.77
N SER A 344 -12.45 -57.28 -208.44
CA SER A 344 -12.04 -56.25 -207.45
C SER A 344 -13.04 -55.07 -207.28
N GLN A 345 -12.96 -54.18 -206.27
CA GLN A 345 -12.03 -54.12 -205.11
C GLN A 345 -12.71 -53.76 -203.75
N PHE A 346 -12.24 -52.74 -203.00
CA PHE A 346 -12.23 -52.72 -201.52
C PHE A 346 -12.33 -51.30 -200.89
N SER A 347 -12.47 -51.21 -199.55
CA SER A 347 -12.24 -50.04 -198.65
C SER A 347 -13.43 -49.14 -198.24
N SER A 348 -13.59 -48.94 -196.91
CA SER A 348 -14.52 -48.03 -196.15
C SER A 348 -14.34 -48.30 -194.62
N GLU A 349 -14.84 -47.60 -193.58
CA GLU A 349 -15.25 -46.20 -193.22
C GLU A 349 -15.61 -46.21 -191.68
N SER A 350 -15.83 -45.13 -190.93
CA SER A 350 -15.01 -43.93 -190.59
C SER A 350 -15.56 -43.18 -189.35
N GLY A 351 -14.75 -42.31 -188.72
CA GLY A 351 -15.12 -41.43 -187.57
C GLY A 351 -15.16 -42.09 -186.16
N GLU A 352 -15.21 -41.40 -185.02
CA GLU A 352 -14.96 -39.98 -184.64
C GLU A 352 -14.75 -39.82 -183.08
N ALA A 353 -14.38 -38.62 -182.61
CA ALA A 353 -14.48 -37.95 -181.26
C ALA A 353 -14.86 -38.68 -179.92
N GLU A 354 -14.58 -38.20 -178.66
CA GLU A 354 -13.62 -37.23 -178.06
C GLU A 354 -13.65 -37.22 -176.47
N ARG A 355 -12.49 -37.06 -175.79
CA ARG A 355 -12.15 -36.54 -174.40
C ARG A 355 -12.80 -36.99 -173.04
N ARG A 356 -11.88 -37.21 -172.05
CA ARG A 356 -11.88 -36.80 -170.59
C ARG A 356 -12.81 -37.51 -169.56
N SER A 357 -12.53 -37.59 -168.23
CA SER A 357 -11.27 -37.50 -167.42
C SER A 357 -11.44 -37.81 -165.90
N GLY A 358 -10.47 -38.47 -165.24
CA GLY A 358 -10.26 -38.52 -163.77
C GLY A 358 -11.03 -39.61 -162.99
N GLY A 359 -10.65 -40.09 -161.79
CA GLY A 359 -9.46 -39.88 -160.92
C GLY A 359 -9.53 -40.79 -159.65
N ARG A 360 -8.41 -41.17 -158.99
CA ARG A 360 -8.39 -42.23 -157.94
C ARG A 360 -7.49 -41.92 -156.71
N TRP A 361 -7.73 -42.66 -155.62
CA TRP A 361 -7.09 -42.70 -154.28
C TRP A 361 -5.59 -43.16 -154.35
N THR A 362 -4.69 -43.07 -153.34
CA THR A 362 -4.80 -42.89 -151.86
C THR A 362 -3.45 -42.48 -151.15
N THR A 363 -3.53 -41.97 -149.91
CA THR A 363 -2.56 -42.01 -148.75
C THR A 363 -1.13 -41.40 -148.82
N ILE A 364 -0.79 -40.47 -147.89
CA ILE A 364 0.30 -40.54 -146.85
C ILE A 364 0.46 -39.16 -146.10
N SER A 365 1.21 -39.13 -144.99
CA SER A 365 1.16 -38.25 -143.80
C SER A 365 1.89 -36.87 -143.80
N HIS A 366 1.62 -36.08 -142.73
CA HIS A 366 2.36 -34.95 -142.08
C HIS A 366 1.75 -33.51 -142.15
N GLY A 367 1.63 -32.82 -140.98
CA GLY A 367 1.59 -31.33 -140.87
C GLY A 367 0.62 -30.61 -139.87
N HIS A 368 1.14 -30.17 -138.71
CA HIS A 368 0.81 -28.99 -137.83
C HIS A 368 -0.62 -28.38 -137.62
N ARG A 369 -1.01 -28.08 -136.34
CA ARG A 369 -1.39 -26.72 -135.76
C ARG A 369 -1.86 -26.76 -134.25
N LEU A 370 -2.37 -25.64 -133.68
CA LEU A 370 -2.45 -25.26 -132.23
C LEU A 370 -3.86 -24.91 -131.66
N PHE A 371 -4.11 -25.04 -130.32
CA PHE A 371 -4.71 -24.06 -129.32
C PHE A 371 -5.56 -24.64 -128.11
N LEU A 372 -5.58 -23.96 -126.91
CA LEU A 372 -6.60 -23.91 -125.78
C LEU A 372 -6.12 -24.02 -124.25
N GLN A 373 -7.04 -23.95 -123.24
CA GLN A 373 -6.85 -23.63 -121.77
C GLN A 373 -8.12 -24.03 -120.89
N GLY A 374 -8.25 -24.21 -119.53
CA GLY A 374 -7.45 -24.21 -118.26
C GLY A 374 -8.13 -23.45 -117.03
N ARG A 375 -8.25 -23.97 -115.78
CA ARG A 375 -9.15 -23.42 -114.68
C ARG A 375 -8.69 -23.53 -113.14
N LYS A 376 -9.55 -23.27 -112.11
CA LYS A 376 -9.28 -22.92 -110.63
C LYS A 376 -10.49 -23.30 -109.67
N ARG A 377 -10.61 -23.29 -108.29
CA ARG A 377 -9.85 -23.39 -106.96
C ARG A 377 -10.85 -23.36 -105.70
N LYS A 378 -10.59 -23.91 -104.46
CA LYS A 378 -11.43 -23.73 -103.17
C LYS A 378 -10.79 -24.15 -101.77
N ARG A 379 -11.49 -24.06 -100.58
CA ARG A 379 -11.03 -24.34 -99.14
C ARG A 379 -12.18 -24.61 -98.07
N ALA A 380 -11.91 -25.09 -96.81
CA ALA A 380 -12.86 -25.34 -95.64
C ALA A 380 -12.22 -25.28 -94.17
N LEU A 381 -12.97 -25.50 -93.02
CA LEU A 381 -12.47 -25.50 -91.58
C LEU A 381 -13.33 -26.28 -90.46
N ALA A 382 -13.29 -25.96 -89.12
CA ALA A 382 -13.53 -26.89 -87.94
C ALA A 382 -14.44 -26.49 -86.66
N LYS A 383 -14.00 -26.71 -85.36
CA LYS A 383 -14.71 -27.07 -84.04
C LYS A 383 -15.29 -25.99 -83.01
N LYS A 384 -15.75 -26.38 -81.75
CA LYS A 384 -16.40 -25.60 -80.59
C LYS A 384 -16.21 -26.14 -79.10
N GLN A 385 -16.36 -25.36 -77.96
CA GLN A 385 -17.03 -25.62 -76.59
C GLN A 385 -16.70 -24.67 -75.34
N ALA A 386 -17.25 -24.84 -74.07
CA ALA A 386 -17.20 -23.91 -72.85
C ALA A 386 -17.57 -24.45 -71.37
N HIS A 387 -17.48 -23.65 -70.25
CA HIS A 387 -18.16 -23.65 -68.85
C HIS A 387 -17.42 -23.97 -67.45
N SER A 388 -17.88 -23.43 -66.25
CA SER A 388 -17.37 -23.63 -64.81
C SER A 388 -18.20 -23.00 -63.58
N LEU A 389 -18.02 -23.37 -62.24
CA LEU A 389 -18.72 -22.83 -60.96
C LEU A 389 -18.04 -23.10 -59.51
N SER A 390 -18.69 -22.87 -58.29
CA SER A 390 -18.12 -22.64 -56.89
C SER A 390 -18.81 -23.23 -55.56
N PHE A 391 -18.33 -22.99 -54.27
CA PHE A 391 -18.80 -23.61 -52.94
C PHE A 391 -18.60 -22.85 -51.54
N LYS A 392 -18.96 -23.45 -50.33
CA LYS A 392 -18.98 -22.92 -48.89
C LYS A 392 -18.74 -23.98 -47.73
N VAL A 393 -18.50 -23.63 -46.42
CA VAL A 393 -18.10 -24.53 -45.26
C VAL A 393 -18.64 -24.13 -43.82
N VAL A 394 -18.68 -25.06 -42.81
CA VAL A 394 -19.08 -24.92 -41.35
C VAL A 394 -18.28 -25.90 -40.40
N GLN A 395 -18.22 -25.69 -39.05
CA GLN A 395 -17.53 -26.57 -38.03
C GLN A 395 -18.30 -26.80 -36.69
N ARG A 396 -17.80 -27.70 -35.80
CA ARG A 396 -18.28 -28.06 -34.42
C ARG A 396 -17.13 -28.63 -33.54
N ALA A 397 -17.27 -28.66 -32.20
CA ALA A 397 -16.31 -29.26 -31.25
C ALA A 397 -16.99 -29.97 -30.03
N SER A 398 -16.23 -30.75 -29.26
CA SER A 398 -16.62 -31.35 -27.96
C SER A 398 -15.38 -31.78 -27.13
N SER A 399 -15.54 -32.01 -25.82
CA SER A 399 -14.44 -32.36 -24.90
C SER A 399 -14.87 -33.36 -23.79
N SER A 400 -13.93 -34.16 -23.29
CA SER A 400 -14.12 -35.06 -22.14
C SER A 400 -13.03 -34.83 -21.09
N GLY A 401 -13.41 -34.28 -19.93
CA GLY A 401 -12.49 -33.96 -18.83
C GLY A 401 -12.99 -32.78 -17.96
N SER A 402 -12.39 -32.60 -16.79
CA SER A 402 -12.79 -31.57 -15.80
C SER A 402 -12.50 -30.13 -16.23
N ILE A 403 -11.73 -29.94 -17.30
CA ILE A 403 -11.37 -28.65 -17.89
C ILE A 403 -11.90 -28.63 -19.32
N SER A 404 -12.68 -27.61 -19.67
CA SER A 404 -13.25 -27.42 -21.00
C SER A 404 -12.71 -26.15 -21.65
N ILE A 405 -12.45 -26.20 -22.95
CA ILE A 405 -12.12 -25.04 -23.78
C ILE A 405 -13.40 -24.58 -24.47
N GLU A 406 -13.80 -23.32 -24.28
CA GLU A 406 -14.92 -22.69 -25.01
C GLU A 406 -14.39 -21.97 -26.27
N ASP A 407 -15.28 -21.70 -27.23
CA ASP A 407 -14.92 -21.45 -28.63
C ASP A 407 -13.91 -20.33 -28.91
N ILE A 408 -13.14 -20.53 -29.99
CA ILE A 408 -12.00 -19.71 -30.39
C ILE A 408 -12.46 -18.44 -31.12
N ASP A 409 -11.88 -17.30 -30.75
CA ASP A 409 -12.02 -16.03 -31.47
C ASP A 409 -11.45 -16.14 -32.89
N MET A 410 -12.18 -15.67 -33.91
CA MET A 410 -11.80 -15.87 -35.32
C MET A 410 -10.53 -15.09 -35.75
N GLU A 411 -10.00 -14.21 -34.90
CA GLU A 411 -8.68 -13.60 -35.11
C GLU A 411 -7.53 -14.33 -34.38
N GLY A 412 -7.80 -15.42 -33.65
CA GLY A 412 -6.80 -16.39 -33.18
C GLY A 412 -5.83 -15.91 -32.08
N LYS A 413 -6.14 -14.82 -31.37
CA LYS A 413 -5.19 -14.14 -30.45
C LYS A 413 -5.22 -14.62 -29.00
N PHE A 414 -6.24 -15.37 -28.58
CA PHE A 414 -6.33 -15.95 -27.23
C PHE A 414 -7.27 -17.18 -27.22
N ILE A 415 -7.13 -18.00 -26.17
CA ILE A 415 -8.01 -19.15 -25.89
C ILE A 415 -8.55 -18.98 -24.47
N LYS A 416 -9.87 -19.21 -24.27
CA LYS A 416 -10.48 -19.26 -22.94
C LYS A 416 -10.53 -20.70 -22.45
N ILE A 417 -9.90 -20.94 -21.30
CA ILE A 417 -9.92 -22.23 -20.61
C ILE A 417 -10.81 -22.06 -19.37
N LYS A 418 -11.78 -22.96 -19.20
CA LYS A 418 -12.73 -22.97 -18.10
C LYS A 418 -12.54 -24.24 -17.29
N ASN A 419 -12.25 -24.10 -16.00
CA ASN A 419 -12.23 -25.24 -15.09
C ASN A 419 -13.65 -25.48 -14.57
N ASN A 420 -14.10 -26.73 -14.58
CA ASN A 420 -15.42 -27.16 -14.11
C ASN A 420 -15.29 -28.16 -12.94
N SER A 421 -14.16 -28.17 -12.22
CA SER A 421 -13.96 -28.98 -11.02
C SER A 421 -14.29 -28.21 -9.73
N ASP A 422 -15.56 -28.23 -9.35
CA ASP A 422 -16.03 -28.15 -7.95
C ASP A 422 -16.54 -29.54 -7.54
#